data_AF-A0A3A0V3H2-F1
#
_entry.id   AF-A0A3A0V3H2-F1
#
_cell.length_a   1.000
_cell.length_b   1.000
_cell.length_c   1.000
_cell.angle_alpha   90.00
_cell.angle_beta   90.00
_cell.angle_gamma   90.00
#
_symmetry.space_group_name_H-M   'P 1'
#
loop_
_entity.id
_entity.type
_entity.pdbx_description
1 polymer ?
#
loop_
_entity_poly.entity_id
_entity_poly.type
_entity_poly.pdbx_seq_one_letter_code
_entity_poly.pdbx_strand_id
1 'polypeptide(L)'
;TLDEAEKLLQQHKIEKLPLVKEGRLEGLITIKDIEKVLEFPNSAKDEHGRLLVGAAIGIAKDTDIRAQKLVEAGVDALVIDTAHGHSKGVLEQVKHIKETFPQVTLIAGNVATAEGTKALYEAGADVVKVGIGPGSICTTRVVAGVGVPQITAVYDCATEARKHGKAIIADGGIKFSGDIIKALAAGGHAVMLG
;
A
#
# COMPACT_ATOMS: atom_id res chain seq x y z
N THR A 1 -15.44 23.13 11.85
CA THR A 1 -14.95 21.75 12.06
C THR A 1 -16.02 20.74 11.63
N LEU A 2 -15.73 19.43 11.58
CA LEU A 2 -16.75 18.40 11.29
C LEU A 2 -17.91 18.44 12.30
N ASP A 3 -17.60 18.60 13.59
CA ASP A 3 -18.61 18.70 14.66
C ASP A 3 -19.55 19.90 14.50
N GLU A 4 -19.01 21.05 14.04
CA GLU A 4 -19.82 22.23 13.74
C GLU A 4 -20.72 22.00 12.52
N ALA A 5 -20.19 21.33 11.49
CA ALA A 5 -20.95 20.97 10.30
C ALA A 5 -22.10 20.01 10.64
N GLU A 6 -21.86 19.03 11.52
CA GLU A 6 -22.89 18.11 12.01
C GLU A 6 -24.04 18.85 12.71
N LYS A 7 -23.71 19.77 13.63
CA LYS A 7 -24.71 20.58 14.34
C LYS A 7 -25.55 21.42 13.38
N LEU A 8 -24.92 22.04 12.39
CA LEU A 8 -25.62 22.85 11.38
C LEU A 8 -26.56 21.99 10.51
N LEU A 9 -26.10 20.84 10.03
CA LEU A 9 -26.92 19.91 9.25
C LEU A 9 -28.14 19.43 10.05
N GLN A 10 -27.96 19.07 11.33
CA GLN A 10 -29.04 18.65 12.22
C GLN A 10 -30.02 19.79 12.54
N GLN A 11 -29.51 20.97 12.90
CA GLN A 11 -30.33 22.14 13.24
C GLN A 11 -31.24 22.54 12.08
N HIS A 12 -30.70 22.54 10.86
CA HIS A 12 -31.44 22.95 9.67
C HIS A 12 -32.17 21.80 8.99
N LYS A 13 -32.00 20.55 9.45
CA LYS A 13 -32.60 19.33 8.87
C LYS A 13 -32.35 19.20 7.37
N ILE A 14 -31.11 19.44 6.96
CA ILE A 14 -30.65 19.39 5.56
C ILE A 14 -29.55 18.34 5.41
N GLU A 15 -29.40 17.79 4.19
CA GLU A 15 -28.44 16.72 3.91
C GLU A 15 -27.08 17.23 3.38
N LYS A 16 -27.01 18.49 2.99
CA LYS A 16 -25.92 19.09 2.22
C LYS A 16 -25.59 20.45 2.81
N LEU A 17 -24.33 20.67 3.15
CA LEU A 17 -23.80 21.91 3.71
C LEU A 17 -22.73 22.48 2.76
N PRO A 18 -23.10 23.43 1.88
CA PRO A 18 -22.14 24.13 1.03
C PRO A 18 -21.20 24.99 1.89
N LEU A 19 -19.90 24.88 1.65
CA LEU A 19 -18.88 25.72 2.28
C LEU A 19 -18.57 26.88 1.35
N VAL A 20 -18.79 28.11 1.82
CA VAL A 20 -18.66 29.33 1.02
C VAL A 20 -17.67 30.30 1.66
N LYS A 21 -16.75 30.84 0.87
CA LYS A 21 -15.84 31.90 1.27
C LYS A 21 -15.91 33.04 0.26
N GLU A 22 -16.15 34.26 0.74
CA GLU A 22 -16.27 35.46 -0.12
C GLU A 22 -17.26 35.28 -1.30
N GLY A 23 -18.37 34.57 -1.07
CA GLY A 23 -19.38 34.29 -2.08
C GLY A 23 -19.01 33.19 -3.10
N ARG A 24 -17.86 32.53 -2.95
CA ARG A 24 -17.44 31.39 -3.78
C ARG A 24 -17.64 30.07 -3.05
N LEU A 25 -18.17 29.07 -3.74
CA LEU A 25 -18.28 27.70 -3.24
C LEU A 25 -16.91 27.05 -3.21
N GLU A 26 -16.43 26.68 -2.02
CA GLU A 26 -15.12 26.02 -1.83
C GLU A 26 -15.27 24.51 -1.54
N GLY A 27 -16.44 24.05 -1.11
CA GLY A 27 -16.65 22.64 -0.80
C GLY A 27 -18.09 22.30 -0.44
N LEU A 28 -18.32 21.03 -0.16
CA LEU A 28 -19.62 20.49 0.22
C LEU A 28 -19.40 19.39 1.26
N ILE A 29 -20.08 19.49 2.40
CA ILE A 29 -20.16 18.41 3.38
C ILE A 29 -21.55 17.79 3.26
N THR A 30 -21.62 16.46 3.27
CA THR A 30 -22.90 15.74 3.27
C THR A 30 -23.12 15.00 4.57
N ILE A 31 -24.39 14.80 4.95
CA ILE A 31 -24.75 13.98 6.12
C ILE A 31 -24.21 12.55 6.00
N LYS A 32 -24.17 12.00 4.78
CA LYS A 32 -23.62 10.67 4.50
C LYS A 32 -22.14 10.55 4.83
N ASP A 33 -21.36 11.61 4.64
CA ASP A 33 -19.94 11.60 4.98
C ASP A 33 -19.76 11.48 6.50
N ILE A 34 -20.58 12.21 7.27
CA ILE A 34 -20.58 12.15 8.74
C ILE A 34 -21.02 10.76 9.22
N GLU A 35 -22.12 10.22 8.67
CA GLU A 35 -22.62 8.88 8.99
C GLU A 35 -21.52 7.82 8.77
N LYS A 36 -20.81 7.89 7.64
CA LYS A 36 -19.69 6.96 7.35
C LYS A 36 -18.53 7.10 8.31
N VAL A 37 -18.22 8.31 8.79
CA VAL A 37 -17.16 8.50 9.80
C VAL A 37 -17.55 7.83 11.11
N LEU A 38 -18.81 7.97 11.53
CA LEU A 38 -19.33 7.35 12.76
C LEU A 38 -19.47 5.82 12.64
N GLU A 39 -19.94 5.34 11.50
CA GLU A 39 -20.11 3.90 11.22
C GLU A 39 -18.75 3.17 11.10
N PHE A 40 -17.74 3.84 10.53
CA PHE A 40 -16.41 3.26 10.29
C PHE A 40 -15.30 4.07 11.00
N PRO A 41 -15.22 4.02 12.35
CA PRO A 41 -14.26 4.82 13.12
C PRO A 41 -12.81 4.43 12.86
N ASN A 42 -12.56 3.16 12.48
CA ASN A 42 -11.22 2.64 12.19
C ASN A 42 -10.90 2.62 10.68
N SER A 43 -11.59 3.44 9.88
CA SER A 43 -11.34 3.52 8.44
C SER A 43 -9.94 4.08 8.14
N ALA A 44 -9.26 3.47 7.16
CA ALA A 44 -7.95 3.92 6.70
C ALA A 44 -8.11 5.22 5.90
N LYS A 45 -7.71 6.34 6.51
CA LYS A 45 -7.86 7.69 5.96
C LYS A 45 -6.55 8.48 6.02
N ASP A 46 -6.39 9.42 5.10
CA ASP A 46 -5.33 10.42 5.12
C ASP A 46 -5.63 11.55 6.13
N GLU A 47 -4.71 12.50 6.24
CA GLU A 47 -4.84 13.68 7.13
C GLU A 47 -6.01 14.62 6.75
N HIS A 48 -6.56 14.47 5.54
CA HIS A 48 -7.72 15.22 5.06
C HIS A 48 -9.04 14.46 5.22
N GLY A 49 -9.01 13.24 5.78
CA GLY A 49 -10.18 12.38 5.98
C GLY A 49 -10.63 11.61 4.74
N ARG A 50 -9.84 11.63 3.65
CA ARG A 50 -10.08 10.84 2.42
C ARG A 50 -9.60 9.41 2.62
N LEU A 51 -10.24 8.45 1.96
CA LEU A 51 -9.82 7.04 2.04
C LEU A 51 -8.45 6.85 1.39
N LEU A 52 -7.58 6.07 2.03
CA LEU A 52 -6.27 5.72 1.48
C LEU A 52 -6.39 4.78 0.28
N VAL A 53 -5.60 5.03 -0.76
CA VAL A 53 -5.58 4.25 -2.00
C VAL A 53 -4.14 3.91 -2.40
N GLY A 54 -3.90 2.64 -2.71
CA GLY A 54 -2.67 2.16 -3.34
C GLY A 54 -2.93 1.63 -4.75
N ALA A 55 -1.95 1.77 -5.64
CA ALA A 55 -2.05 1.27 -7.02
C ALA A 55 -0.77 0.55 -7.47
N ALA A 56 -0.95 -0.57 -8.18
CA ALA A 56 0.16 -1.33 -8.74
C ALA A 56 0.64 -0.75 -10.09
N ILE A 57 1.96 -0.76 -10.27
CA ILE A 57 2.66 -0.38 -11.50
C ILE A 57 3.72 -1.44 -11.83
N GLY A 58 4.12 -1.50 -13.10
CA GLY A 58 5.16 -2.41 -13.57
C GLY A 58 6.53 -1.74 -13.66
N ILE A 59 7.36 -2.24 -14.58
CA ILE A 59 8.67 -1.66 -14.96
C ILE A 59 8.81 -1.47 -16.47
N ALA A 60 7.69 -1.47 -17.19
CA ALA A 60 7.65 -1.27 -18.63
C ALA A 60 7.86 0.21 -19.00
N LYS A 61 8.08 0.51 -20.28
CA LYS A 61 8.37 1.87 -20.77
C LYS A 61 7.27 2.89 -20.47
N ASP A 62 6.02 2.45 -20.31
CA ASP A 62 4.86 3.29 -20.00
C ASP A 62 4.64 3.50 -18.49
N THR A 63 5.48 2.91 -17.63
CA THR A 63 5.35 2.96 -16.17
C THR A 63 5.37 4.39 -15.65
N ASP A 64 6.23 5.26 -16.18
CA ASP A 64 6.38 6.63 -15.66
C ASP A 64 5.13 7.46 -15.93
N ILE A 65 4.55 7.33 -17.13
CA ILE A 65 3.28 8.00 -17.48
C ILE A 65 2.15 7.49 -16.58
N ARG A 66 2.10 6.17 -16.34
CA ARG A 66 1.10 5.57 -15.45
C ARG A 66 1.25 6.07 -14.02
N ALA A 67 2.47 6.06 -13.48
CA ALA A 67 2.78 6.55 -12.15
C ALA A 67 2.38 8.02 -12.02
N GLN A 68 2.80 8.86 -12.97
CA GLN A 68 2.44 10.29 -12.98
C GLN A 68 0.91 10.49 -12.93
N LYS A 69 0.15 9.77 -13.75
CA LYS A 69 -1.32 9.89 -13.77
C LYS A 69 -1.98 9.44 -12.46
N LEU A 70 -1.43 8.42 -11.81
CA LEU A 70 -1.91 7.95 -10.50
C LEU A 70 -1.59 8.97 -9.39
N VAL A 71 -0.40 9.57 -9.42
CA VAL A 71 0.00 10.62 -8.46
C VAL A 71 -0.83 11.89 -8.65
N GLU A 72 -1.07 12.32 -9.90
CA GLU A 72 -1.97 13.44 -10.21
C GLU A 72 -3.41 13.17 -9.70
N ALA A 73 -3.84 11.92 -9.69
CA ALA A 73 -5.14 11.51 -9.14
C ALA A 73 -5.16 11.40 -7.61
N GLY A 74 -4.02 11.56 -6.93
CA GLY A 74 -3.91 11.55 -5.48
C GLY A 74 -3.74 10.17 -4.84
N VAL A 75 -3.04 9.24 -5.49
CA VAL A 75 -2.69 7.94 -4.88
C VAL A 75 -1.73 8.12 -3.69
N ASP A 76 -1.95 7.36 -2.62
CA ASP A 76 -1.11 7.43 -1.40
C ASP A 76 0.09 6.48 -1.46
N ALA A 77 -0.04 5.39 -2.21
CA ALA A 77 1.02 4.40 -2.39
C ALA A 77 1.11 3.86 -3.82
N LEU A 78 2.34 3.72 -4.32
CA LEU A 78 2.63 3.00 -5.55
C LEU A 78 3.27 1.65 -5.22
N VAL A 79 2.85 0.59 -5.91
CA VAL A 79 3.38 -0.76 -5.74
C VAL A 79 4.07 -1.21 -7.02
N ILE A 80 5.41 -1.26 -7.03
CA ILE A 80 6.14 -1.93 -8.11
C ILE A 80 5.99 -3.43 -7.88
N ASP A 81 5.09 -4.05 -8.66
CA ASP A 81 4.68 -5.43 -8.49
C ASP A 81 5.26 -6.31 -9.61
N THR A 82 6.19 -7.17 -9.24
CA THR A 82 6.85 -8.10 -10.17
C THR A 82 6.99 -9.48 -9.53
N ALA A 83 7.12 -10.53 -10.34
CA ALA A 83 7.37 -11.87 -9.82
C ALA A 83 8.71 -11.97 -9.05
N HIS A 84 9.71 -11.15 -9.42
CA HIS A 84 11.00 -11.10 -8.76
C HIS A 84 11.60 -9.67 -8.78
N GLY A 85 11.52 -9.01 -7.62
CA GLY A 85 11.97 -7.63 -7.45
C GLY A 85 13.47 -7.45 -7.29
N HIS A 86 14.23 -8.52 -7.02
CA HIS A 86 15.68 -8.45 -6.91
C HIS A 86 16.37 -8.57 -8.28
N SER A 87 15.99 -7.69 -9.20
CA SER A 87 16.58 -7.59 -10.54
C SER A 87 17.00 -6.16 -10.85
N LYS A 88 18.02 -6.00 -11.70
CA LYS A 88 18.60 -4.69 -12.04
C LYS A 88 17.54 -3.67 -12.48
N GLY A 89 16.66 -4.05 -13.41
CA GLY A 89 15.62 -3.16 -13.93
C GLY A 89 14.60 -2.74 -12.87
N VAL A 90 14.26 -3.63 -11.93
CA VAL A 90 13.37 -3.26 -10.81
C VAL A 90 14.07 -2.31 -9.85
N LEU A 91 15.32 -2.57 -9.48
CA LEU A 91 16.08 -1.70 -8.57
C LEU A 91 16.27 -0.29 -9.17
N GLU A 92 16.56 -0.21 -10.47
CA GLU A 92 16.65 1.06 -11.19
C GLU A 92 15.31 1.80 -11.21
N GLN A 93 14.20 1.10 -11.46
CA GLN A 93 12.86 1.70 -11.44
C GLN A 93 12.44 2.16 -10.04
N VAL A 94 12.73 1.37 -8.99
CA VAL A 94 12.45 1.74 -7.59
C VAL A 94 13.15 3.06 -7.26
N LYS A 95 14.44 3.15 -7.59
CA LYS A 95 15.22 4.38 -7.40
C LYS A 95 14.62 5.55 -8.16
N HIS A 96 14.33 5.36 -9.45
CA HIS A 96 13.77 6.41 -10.30
C HIS A 96 12.42 6.94 -9.79
N ILE A 97 11.49 6.04 -9.44
CA ILE A 97 10.16 6.40 -8.93
C ILE A 97 10.28 7.12 -7.58
N LYS A 98 11.15 6.65 -6.68
CA LYS A 98 11.34 7.31 -5.38
C LYS A 98 11.94 8.70 -5.50
N GLU A 99 12.88 8.90 -6.43
CA GLU A 99 13.45 10.22 -6.72
C GLU A 99 12.41 11.17 -7.36
N THR A 100 11.53 10.64 -8.21
CA THR A 100 10.54 11.44 -8.94
C THR A 100 9.32 11.81 -8.08
N PHE A 101 8.86 10.89 -7.24
CA PHE A 101 7.67 11.06 -6.38
C PHE A 101 8.00 10.77 -4.91
N PRO A 102 8.90 11.54 -4.28
CA PRO A 102 9.39 11.25 -2.92
C PRO A 102 8.30 11.28 -1.85
N GLN A 103 7.21 12.01 -2.10
CA GLN A 103 6.05 12.16 -1.21
C GLN A 103 5.13 10.93 -1.18
N VAL A 104 5.20 10.05 -2.19
CA VAL A 104 4.32 8.88 -2.29
C VAL A 104 5.01 7.69 -1.64
N THR A 105 4.25 6.89 -0.90
CA THR A 105 4.80 5.66 -0.30
C THR A 105 5.11 4.65 -1.41
N LEU A 106 6.36 4.20 -1.50
CA LEU A 106 6.78 3.23 -2.50
C LEU A 106 6.89 1.83 -1.88
N ILE A 107 6.04 0.93 -2.35
CA ILE A 107 6.07 -0.50 -2.03
C ILE A 107 6.73 -1.23 -3.20
N ALA A 108 7.69 -2.11 -2.92
CA ALA A 108 8.36 -2.87 -3.97
C ALA A 108 8.43 -4.37 -3.66
N GLY A 109 8.24 -5.19 -4.68
CA GLY A 109 8.33 -6.64 -4.56
C GLY A 109 8.21 -7.36 -5.90
N ASN A 110 8.15 -8.69 -5.89
CA ASN A 110 8.27 -9.57 -4.72
C ASN A 110 9.69 -10.05 -4.49
N VAL A 111 10.07 -10.20 -3.22
CA VAL A 111 11.30 -10.89 -2.82
C VAL A 111 10.97 -11.99 -1.81
N ALA A 112 11.93 -12.88 -1.57
CA ALA A 112 11.78 -13.95 -0.59
C ALA A 112 13.08 -14.24 0.18
N THR A 113 14.05 -13.32 0.11
CA THR A 113 15.35 -13.45 0.80
C THR A 113 15.74 -12.12 1.46
N ALA A 114 16.63 -12.21 2.45
CA ALA A 114 17.20 -11.04 3.11
C ALA A 114 17.95 -10.13 2.13
N GLU A 115 18.73 -10.70 1.21
CA GLU A 115 19.52 -9.94 0.23
C GLU A 115 18.62 -9.14 -0.72
N GLY A 116 17.54 -9.75 -1.22
CA GLY A 116 16.58 -9.05 -2.08
C GLY A 116 15.85 -7.95 -1.34
N THR A 117 15.53 -8.18 -0.07
CA THR A 117 14.91 -7.17 0.81
C THR A 117 15.85 -5.98 1.04
N LYS A 118 17.11 -6.25 1.38
CA LYS A 118 18.15 -5.24 1.52
C LYS A 118 18.30 -4.42 0.25
N ALA A 119 18.42 -5.08 -0.91
CA ALA A 119 18.59 -4.41 -2.19
C ALA A 119 17.43 -3.45 -2.52
N LEU A 120 16.18 -3.86 -2.26
CA LEU A 120 15.02 -2.99 -2.48
C LEU A 120 15.00 -1.78 -1.54
N TYR A 121 15.36 -1.96 -0.26
CA TYR A 121 15.44 -0.84 0.68
C TYR A 121 16.58 0.13 0.35
N GLU A 122 17.74 -0.39 -0.06
CA GLU A 122 18.88 0.42 -0.53
C GLU A 122 18.55 1.17 -1.83
N ALA A 123 17.71 0.59 -2.69
CA ALA A 123 17.21 1.26 -3.89
C ALA A 123 16.18 2.36 -3.60
N GLY A 124 15.56 2.37 -2.41
CA GLY A 124 14.66 3.45 -1.97
C GLY A 124 13.22 3.02 -1.67
N ALA A 125 12.89 1.72 -1.68
CA ALA A 125 11.57 1.26 -1.26
C ALA A 125 11.28 1.65 0.21
N ASP A 126 10.06 2.09 0.51
CA ASP A 126 9.60 2.36 1.88
C ASP A 126 9.12 1.07 2.56
N VAL A 127 8.47 0.20 1.78
CA VAL A 127 7.95 -1.10 2.22
C VAL A 127 8.32 -2.18 1.20
N VAL A 128 8.65 -3.38 1.68
CA VAL A 128 8.96 -4.53 0.81
C VAL A 128 7.83 -5.56 0.86
N LYS A 129 7.39 -6.03 -0.31
CA LYS A 129 6.39 -7.09 -0.47
C LYS A 129 7.08 -8.45 -0.63
N VAL A 130 6.72 -9.41 0.22
CA VAL A 130 7.43 -10.68 0.43
C VAL A 130 6.57 -11.88 0.05
N GLY A 131 7.08 -12.71 -0.87
CA GLY A 131 6.46 -13.98 -1.23
C GLY A 131 6.71 -14.37 -2.69
N ILE A 132 7.30 -15.55 -2.93
CA ILE A 132 7.51 -16.09 -4.28
C ILE A 132 7.01 -17.54 -4.32
N GLY A 133 5.94 -17.76 -5.10
CA GLY A 133 5.26 -19.06 -5.21
C GLY A 133 4.22 -19.47 -4.14
N PRO A 134 3.89 -18.69 -3.09
CA PRO A 134 2.94 -19.16 -2.07
C PRO A 134 1.46 -18.92 -2.42
N GLY A 135 1.18 -18.08 -3.44
CA GLY A 135 -0.18 -17.70 -3.83
C GLY A 135 -1.02 -18.91 -4.29
N SER A 136 -2.32 -18.87 -4.00
CA SER A 136 -3.28 -19.95 -4.28
C SER A 136 -3.32 -20.36 -5.76
N ILE A 137 -3.23 -19.37 -6.67
CA ILE A 137 -3.21 -19.54 -8.13
C ILE A 137 -1.80 -19.45 -8.73
N CYS A 138 -0.77 -19.24 -7.90
CA CYS A 138 0.57 -18.99 -8.37
C CYS A 138 1.24 -20.29 -8.84
N THR A 139 1.64 -20.35 -10.11
CA THR A 139 2.29 -21.52 -10.70
C THR A 139 3.81 -21.42 -10.74
N THR A 140 4.42 -20.33 -10.24
CA THR A 140 5.87 -20.08 -10.32
C THR A 140 6.71 -21.23 -9.77
N ARG A 141 6.30 -21.82 -8.64
CA ARG A 141 7.02 -22.98 -8.06
C ARG A 141 6.98 -24.20 -8.97
N VAL A 142 5.87 -24.43 -9.65
CA VAL A 142 5.66 -25.60 -10.51
C VAL A 142 6.31 -25.40 -11.88
N VAL A 143 6.18 -24.20 -12.46
CA VAL A 143 6.64 -23.90 -13.82
C VAL A 143 8.12 -23.52 -13.86
N ALA A 144 8.55 -22.60 -12.99
CA ALA A 144 9.93 -22.12 -12.97
C ALA A 144 10.83 -22.94 -12.04
N GLY A 145 10.26 -23.81 -11.19
CA GLY A 145 11.01 -24.53 -10.16
C GLY A 145 11.51 -23.64 -9.01
N VAL A 146 11.04 -22.38 -8.94
CA VAL A 146 11.51 -21.38 -7.99
C VAL A 146 10.40 -21.00 -7.02
N GLY A 147 10.71 -21.04 -5.72
CA GLY A 147 9.85 -20.54 -4.67
C GLY A 147 10.44 -20.81 -3.29
N VAL A 148 9.93 -20.10 -2.29
CA VAL A 148 10.40 -20.23 -0.90
C VAL A 148 9.19 -20.57 -0.01
N PRO A 149 9.34 -21.41 1.04
CA PRO A 149 8.32 -21.57 2.06
C PRO A 149 7.98 -20.22 2.71
N GLN A 150 6.69 -19.87 2.74
CA GLN A 150 6.27 -18.49 3.03
C GLN A 150 6.72 -18.00 4.41
N ILE A 151 6.63 -18.83 5.45
CA ILE A 151 7.06 -18.44 6.80
C ILE A 151 8.56 -18.16 6.84
N THR A 152 9.38 -18.97 6.17
CA THR A 152 10.82 -18.75 6.05
C THR A 152 11.11 -17.43 5.33
N ALA A 153 10.46 -17.20 4.18
CA ALA A 153 10.61 -15.97 3.43
C ALA A 153 10.26 -14.72 4.26
N VAL A 154 9.12 -14.76 4.96
CA VAL A 154 8.69 -13.66 5.83
C VAL A 154 9.69 -13.43 6.97
N TYR A 155 10.13 -14.49 7.65
CA TYR A 155 11.07 -14.38 8.77
C TYR A 155 12.42 -13.79 8.35
N ASP A 156 12.99 -14.28 7.24
CA ASP A 156 14.29 -13.83 6.74
C ASP A 156 14.22 -12.37 6.27
N CYS A 157 13.20 -12.02 5.48
CA CYS A 157 12.99 -10.66 5.01
C CYS A 157 12.69 -9.70 6.17
N ALA A 158 11.88 -10.11 7.16
CA ALA A 158 11.58 -9.29 8.33
C ALA A 158 12.84 -9.04 9.18
N THR A 159 13.72 -10.03 9.27
CA THR A 159 15.00 -9.90 9.99
C THR A 159 15.88 -8.83 9.35
N GLU A 160 15.92 -8.75 8.03
CA GLU A 160 16.61 -7.66 7.33
C GLU A 160 15.88 -6.33 7.50
N ALA A 161 14.56 -6.30 7.33
CA ALA A 161 13.76 -5.09 7.44
C ALA A 161 13.91 -4.37 8.79
N ARG A 162 14.05 -5.14 9.88
CA ARG A 162 14.34 -4.59 11.22
C ARG A 162 15.67 -3.83 11.28
N LYS A 163 16.70 -4.25 10.55
CA LYS A 163 17.99 -3.53 10.50
C LYS A 163 17.87 -2.18 9.81
N HIS A 164 16.92 -2.06 8.88
CA HIS A 164 16.60 -0.81 8.18
C HIS A 164 15.53 0.02 8.90
N GLY A 165 14.90 -0.49 9.96
CA GLY A 165 13.75 0.17 10.61
C GLY A 165 12.53 0.30 9.70
N LYS A 166 12.35 -0.61 8.73
CA LYS A 166 11.29 -0.56 7.73
C LYS A 166 10.35 -1.76 7.83
N ALA A 167 9.18 -1.63 7.19
CA ALA A 167 8.10 -2.61 7.24
C ALA A 167 8.09 -3.54 6.02
N ILE A 168 7.51 -4.74 6.21
CA ILE A 168 7.25 -5.70 5.13
C ILE A 168 5.78 -6.13 5.08
N ILE A 169 5.32 -6.49 3.89
CA ILE A 169 4.01 -7.10 3.64
C ILE A 169 4.22 -8.57 3.28
N ALA A 170 3.58 -9.48 4.02
CA ALA A 170 3.56 -10.91 3.68
C ALA A 170 2.47 -11.19 2.63
N ASP A 171 2.88 -11.57 1.43
CA ASP A 171 2.01 -11.70 0.26
C ASP A 171 1.85 -13.17 -0.18
N GLY A 172 0.62 -13.66 -0.09
CA GLY A 172 0.24 -15.01 -0.50
C GLY A 172 0.45 -16.10 0.55
N GLY A 173 -0.16 -17.27 0.29
CA GLY A 173 -0.07 -18.45 1.17
C GLY A 173 -0.99 -18.44 2.39
N ILE A 174 -1.85 -17.42 2.54
CA ILE A 174 -2.81 -17.30 3.62
C ILE A 174 -4.13 -17.97 3.22
N LYS A 175 -4.52 -19.05 3.91
CA LYS A 175 -5.79 -19.74 3.66
C LYS A 175 -6.78 -19.58 4.80
N PHE A 176 -6.26 -19.52 6.03
CA PHE A 176 -7.06 -19.40 7.24
C PHE A 176 -6.60 -18.21 8.07
N SER A 177 -7.46 -17.74 8.97
CA SER A 177 -7.14 -16.66 9.91
C SER A 177 -5.89 -16.95 10.74
N GLY A 178 -5.64 -18.23 11.08
CA GLY A 178 -4.43 -18.65 11.77
C GLY A 178 -3.14 -18.40 10.97
N ASP A 179 -3.19 -18.36 9.64
CA ASP A 179 -2.02 -18.08 8.80
C ASP A 179 -1.66 -16.60 8.83
N ILE A 180 -2.65 -15.72 8.99
CA ILE A 180 -2.42 -14.27 9.22
C ILE A 180 -1.58 -14.09 10.48
N ILE A 181 -1.98 -14.74 11.58
CA ILE A 181 -1.27 -14.64 12.86
C ILE A 181 0.16 -15.16 12.74
N LYS A 182 0.38 -16.28 12.05
CA LYS A 182 1.73 -16.82 11.82
C LYS A 182 2.59 -15.86 11.00
N ALA A 183 2.04 -15.23 9.95
CA ALA A 183 2.77 -14.27 9.13
C ALA A 183 3.16 -13.01 9.91
N LEU A 184 2.24 -12.49 10.74
CA LEU A 184 2.54 -11.36 11.63
C LEU A 184 3.58 -11.74 12.69
N ALA A 185 3.44 -12.92 13.31
CA ALA A 185 4.39 -13.43 14.31
C ALA A 185 5.80 -13.68 13.73
N ALA A 186 5.89 -14.05 12.45
CA ALA A 186 7.17 -14.17 11.75
C ALA A 186 7.84 -12.82 11.46
N GLY A 187 7.13 -11.69 11.65
CA GLY A 187 7.65 -10.34 11.48
C GLY A 187 7.02 -9.54 10.33
N GLY A 188 5.96 -10.07 9.70
CA GLY A 188 5.12 -9.31 8.78
C GLY A 188 4.43 -8.14 9.50
N HIS A 189 4.36 -6.97 8.87
CA HIS A 189 3.61 -5.82 9.42
C HIS A 189 2.16 -5.80 8.90
N ALA A 190 1.96 -6.34 7.71
CA ALA A 190 0.66 -6.56 7.11
C ALA A 190 0.67 -7.85 6.28
N VAL A 191 -0.53 -8.35 5.94
CA VAL A 191 -0.71 -9.47 5.02
C VAL A 191 -1.49 -9.01 3.80
N MET A 192 -1.12 -9.51 2.62
CA MET A 192 -1.87 -9.31 1.38
C MET A 192 -2.62 -10.60 1.05
N LEU A 193 -3.92 -10.46 0.78
CA LEU A 193 -4.86 -11.55 0.53
C LEU A 193 -5.45 -11.39 -0.89
N GLY A 194 -5.64 -12.51 -1.58
CA GLY A 194 -6.19 -12.57 -2.93
C GLY A 194 -6.44 -13.99 -3.41
#